data_AF-A0A068VCU4-F1
#
_entry.id   AF-A0A068VCU4-F1
#
_cell.length_a   1.000
_cell.length_b   1.000
_cell.length_c   1.000
_cell.angle_alpha   90.00
_cell.angle_beta   90.00
_cell.angle_gamma   90.00
#
_symmetry.space_group_name_H-M   'P 1'
#
loop_
_entity.id
_entity.type
_entity.pdbx_description
1 polymer ?
#
loop_
_entity_poly.entity_id
_entity_poly.type
_entity_poly.pdbx_seq_one_letter_code
_entity_poly.pdbx_strand_id
1 'polypeptide(L)'
;MDGKRDEKNRQSSISSLNDPSSKVKVLFASTKACSEGINLSGASRVVLLDVVWNPAVERQAISRACRLGQKKSVYVYHLITSGTLEVEKYAQQTNKDRLSDLVFSSQDRKRNKSRISSVFKDKILEGMLDNKMLNDIFENVIHQPKESNAFSNFNYVEHKQ
;
A
#
# COMPACT_ATOMS: atom_id res chain seq x y z
N MET A 1 10.08 5.21 -13.11
CA MET A 1 9.95 6.67 -13.03
C MET A 1 10.70 7.12 -11.79
N ASP A 2 11.70 7.97 -11.98
CA ASP A 2 12.56 8.50 -10.92
C ASP A 2 12.87 9.98 -11.21
N GLY A 3 13.66 10.61 -10.33
CA GLY A 3 14.01 12.03 -10.45
C GLY A 3 15.07 12.33 -11.52
N LYS A 4 15.56 11.33 -12.27
CA LYS A 4 16.55 11.54 -13.35
C LYS A 4 15.89 11.65 -14.73
N ARG A 5 14.61 11.31 -14.86
CA ARG A 5 13.87 11.41 -16.12
C ARG A 5 13.34 12.81 -16.37
N ASP A 6 13.44 13.22 -17.63
CA ASP A 6 12.80 14.42 -18.16
C ASP A 6 11.28 14.36 -18.04
N GLU A 7 10.67 15.54 -17.93
CA GLU A 7 9.24 15.70 -17.68
C GLU A 7 8.36 15.03 -18.74
N LYS A 8 8.75 15.13 -20.02
CA LYS A 8 7.98 14.55 -21.13
C LYS A 8 7.90 13.03 -21.01
N ASN A 9 9.01 12.37 -20.71
CA ASN A 9 9.02 10.92 -20.53
C ASN A 9 8.29 10.48 -19.25
N ARG A 10 8.35 11.26 -18.16
CA ARG A 10 7.54 11.00 -16.96
C ARG A 10 6.05 11.06 -17.29
N GLN A 11 5.62 12.12 -17.97
CA GLN A 11 4.23 12.31 -18.35
C GLN A 11 3.74 11.23 -19.31
N SER A 12 4.54 10.84 -20.30
CA SER A 12 4.22 9.73 -21.21
C SER A 12 4.01 8.41 -20.46
N SER A 13 4.85 8.11 -19.47
CA SER A 13 4.72 6.92 -18.64
C SER A 13 3.42 6.93 -17.82
N ILE A 14 3.08 8.08 -17.24
CA ILE A 14 1.84 8.27 -16.47
C ILE A 14 0.61 8.13 -17.36
N SER A 15 0.60 8.78 -18.53
CA SER A 15 -0.49 8.69 -19.50
C SER A 15 -0.69 7.25 -19.96
N SER A 16 0.40 6.54 -20.24
CA SER A 16 0.35 5.13 -20.66
C SER A 16 -0.21 4.21 -19.58
N LEU A 17 0.01 4.50 -18.29
CA LEU A 17 -0.57 3.70 -17.20
C LEU A 17 -2.07 4.02 -17.00
N ASN A 18 -2.46 5.28 -17.20
CA ASN A 18 -3.83 5.72 -16.99
C ASN A 18 -4.77 5.38 -18.15
N ASP A 19 -4.25 5.16 -19.35
CA ASP A 19 -5.01 4.77 -20.52
C ASP A 19 -5.47 3.30 -20.43
N PRO A 20 -6.79 3.01 -20.40
CA PRO A 20 -7.31 1.65 -20.37
C PRO A 20 -6.94 0.81 -21.61
N SER A 21 -6.72 1.46 -22.76
CA SER A 21 -6.36 0.81 -24.04
C SER A 21 -4.87 0.48 -24.14
N SER A 22 -4.06 1.05 -23.25
CA SER A 22 -2.63 0.80 -23.19
C SER A 22 -2.29 -0.63 -22.77
N LYS A 23 -1.22 -1.16 -23.38
CA LYS A 23 -0.62 -2.45 -23.00
C LYS A 23 0.19 -2.35 -21.70
N VAL A 24 0.56 -1.14 -21.25
CA VAL A 24 1.32 -0.94 -20.02
C VAL A 24 0.45 -1.24 -18.81
N LYS A 25 0.83 -2.23 -18.01
CA LYS A 25 0.10 -2.63 -16.79
C LYS A 25 0.84 -2.34 -15.48
N VAL A 26 2.15 -2.11 -15.56
CA VAL A 26 3.03 -1.94 -14.40
C VAL A 26 3.87 -0.68 -14.61
N LEU A 27 4.00 0.12 -13.55
CA LEU A 27 4.90 1.27 -13.49
C LEU A 27 5.71 1.20 -12.21
N PHE A 28 7.03 1.14 -12.33
CA PHE A 28 7.93 1.37 -11.20
C PHE A 28 8.05 2.86 -10.95
N ALA A 29 7.86 3.30 -9.70
CA ALA A 29 8.02 4.69 -9.30
C ALA A 29 8.77 4.75 -7.97
N SER A 30 9.76 5.65 -7.88
CA SER A 30 10.36 5.95 -6.59
C SER A 30 9.39 6.77 -5.72
N THR A 31 9.46 6.59 -4.41
CA THR A 31 8.62 7.34 -3.47
C THR A 31 8.85 8.85 -3.59
N LYS A 32 10.08 9.26 -3.94
CA LYS A 32 10.41 10.65 -4.26
C LYS A 32 9.70 11.15 -5.52
N ALA A 33 9.60 10.35 -6.58
CA ALA A 33 8.84 10.76 -7.77
C ALA A 33 7.33 10.93 -7.47
N CYS A 34 6.80 10.21 -6.49
CA CYS A 34 5.41 10.32 -6.06
C CYS A 34 5.10 11.61 -5.27
N SER A 35 6.11 12.34 -4.78
CA SER A 35 5.92 13.61 -4.08
C SER A 35 5.64 14.80 -5.01
N GLU A 36 5.85 14.65 -6.32
CA GLU A 36 5.61 15.68 -7.36
C GLU A 36 4.11 15.89 -7.70
N GLY A 37 3.19 15.26 -6.98
CA GLY A 37 1.74 15.49 -7.18
C GLY A 37 1.12 14.80 -8.40
N ILE A 38 1.79 13.79 -8.96
CA ILE A 38 1.36 12.98 -10.11
C ILE A 38 -0.04 12.33 -9.94
N ASN A 39 -0.68 11.92 -11.05
CA ASN A 39 -1.97 11.23 -11.03
C ASN A 39 -1.82 9.79 -11.57
N LEU A 40 -2.09 8.79 -10.73
CA LEU A 40 -2.01 7.38 -11.08
C LEU A 40 -3.38 6.68 -10.93
N SER A 41 -4.47 7.39 -11.23
CA SER A 41 -5.85 6.89 -11.13
C SER A 41 -6.17 5.66 -12.00
N GLY A 42 -5.34 5.31 -12.99
CA GLY A 42 -5.46 4.04 -13.72
C GLY A 42 -5.00 2.81 -12.93
N ALA A 43 -4.18 3.01 -11.89
CA ALA A 43 -3.66 1.94 -11.06
C ALA A 43 -4.76 1.37 -10.15
N SER A 44 -4.78 0.04 -10.02
CA SER A 44 -5.70 -0.66 -9.11
C SER A 44 -4.99 -1.42 -7.99
N ARG A 45 -3.66 -1.54 -8.06
CA ARG A 45 -2.82 -2.16 -7.04
C ARG A 45 -1.60 -1.27 -6.81
N VAL A 46 -1.23 -1.09 -5.55
CA VAL A 46 -0.01 -0.39 -5.14
C VAL A 46 0.82 -1.37 -4.34
N VAL A 47 2.03 -1.64 -4.80
CA VAL A 47 2.98 -2.52 -4.11
C VAL A 47 4.09 -1.63 -3.55
N LEU A 48 4.25 -1.64 -2.24
CA LEU A 48 5.29 -0.95 -1.50
C LEU A 48 6.40 -1.97 -1.24
N LEU A 49 7.55 -1.74 -1.86
CA LEU A 49 8.72 -2.62 -1.77
C LEU A 49 9.59 -2.33 -0.56
N ASP A 50 9.63 -1.06 -0.13
CA ASP A 50 10.44 -0.62 1.00
C ASP A 50 9.54 0.01 2.07
N VAL A 51 9.87 -0.25 3.34
CA VAL A 51 9.25 0.44 4.48
C VAL A 51 9.89 1.80 4.68
N VAL A 52 9.09 2.87 4.76
CA VAL A 52 9.59 4.24 5.01
C VAL A 52 9.44 4.64 6.48
N TRP A 53 10.38 5.44 7.01
CA TRP A 53 10.35 5.86 8.42
C TRP A 53 9.18 6.80 8.77
N ASN A 54 8.74 7.59 7.79
CA ASN A 54 7.66 8.56 7.94
C ASN A 54 6.41 8.04 7.21
N PRO A 55 5.35 7.63 7.93
CA PRO A 55 4.15 7.06 7.31
C PRO A 55 3.41 8.07 6.40
N ALA A 56 3.60 9.38 6.59
CA ALA A 56 2.98 10.38 5.72
C ALA A 56 3.51 10.31 4.28
N VAL A 57 4.77 9.93 4.09
CA VAL A 57 5.38 9.76 2.75
C VAL A 57 4.71 8.61 2.01
N GLU A 58 4.45 7.51 2.70
CA GLU A 58 3.74 6.36 2.15
C GLU A 58 2.27 6.70 1.82
N ARG A 59 1.54 7.31 2.76
CA ARG A 59 0.17 7.76 2.53
C ARG A 59 0.08 8.68 1.32
N GLN A 60 1.04 9.59 1.17
CA GLN A 60 1.12 10.49 0.02
C GLN A 60 1.31 9.70 -1.28
N ALA A 61 2.20 8.71 -1.31
CA ALA A 61 2.39 7.85 -2.47
C ALA A 61 1.12 7.05 -2.82
N ILE A 62 0.46 6.43 -1.84
CA ILE A 62 -0.80 5.69 -2.03
C ILE A 62 -1.90 6.60 -2.59
N SER A 63 -2.01 7.84 -2.08
CA SER A 63 -3.01 8.81 -2.54
C SER A 63 -2.88 9.20 -4.02
N ARG A 64 -1.75 8.88 -4.68
CA ARG A 64 -1.60 9.08 -6.12
C ARG A 64 -2.50 8.14 -6.93
N ALA A 65 -2.72 6.93 -6.43
CA ALA A 65 -3.63 5.93 -7.03
C ALA A 65 -5.05 6.04 -6.45
N CYS A 66 -5.18 6.33 -5.15
CA CYS A 66 -6.44 6.61 -4.47
C CYS A 66 -6.82 8.09 -4.62
N ARG A 67 -7.14 8.51 -5.85
CA ARG A 67 -7.47 9.92 -6.18
C ARG A 67 -8.89 10.05 -6.72
N LEU A 68 -9.42 11.28 -6.70
CA LEU A 68 -10.69 11.61 -7.38
C LEU A 68 -10.62 11.18 -8.85
N GLY A 69 -11.63 10.46 -9.32
CA GLY A 69 -11.67 9.85 -10.66
C GLY A 69 -11.33 8.36 -10.70
N GLN A 70 -10.87 7.77 -9.59
CA GLN A 70 -10.67 6.33 -9.47
C GLN A 70 -12.02 5.58 -9.54
N LYS A 71 -12.12 4.60 -10.45
CA LYS A 71 -13.33 3.77 -10.65
C LYS A 71 -13.16 2.34 -10.13
N LYS A 72 -11.94 1.91 -9.86
CA LYS A 72 -11.59 0.55 -9.42
C LYS A 72 -11.24 0.53 -7.94
N SER A 73 -11.50 -0.58 -7.27
CA SER A 73 -10.97 -0.82 -5.92
C SER A 73 -9.43 -0.85 -5.97
N VAL A 74 -8.80 -0.03 -5.14
CA VAL A 74 -7.34 0.01 -5.00
C VAL A 74 -6.94 -0.83 -3.80
N TYR A 75 -6.03 -1.78 -4.01
CA TYR A 75 -5.44 -2.59 -2.94
C TYR A 75 -3.98 -2.20 -2.77
N VAL A 76 -3.55 -2.14 -1.53
CA VAL A 76 -2.19 -1.78 -1.16
C VAL A 76 -1.54 -3.01 -0.54
N TYR A 77 -0.34 -3.33 -1.03
CA TYR A 77 0.48 -4.43 -0.56
C TYR A 77 1.78 -3.88 0.01
N HIS A 78 2.04 -4.18 1.27
CA HIS A 78 3.34 -3.98 1.89
C HIS A 78 4.11 -5.29 1.79
N LEU A 79 5.20 -5.30 1.03
CA LEU A 79 6.15 -6.40 1.07
C LEU A 79 7.17 -6.09 2.17
N ILE A 80 7.31 -7.02 3.11
CA ILE A 80 8.20 -6.89 4.25
C ILE A 80 9.00 -8.19 4.32
N THR A 81 10.33 -8.05 4.30
CA THR A 81 11.21 -9.22 4.33
C THR A 81 11.32 -9.76 5.75
N SER A 82 10.90 -11.01 5.95
CA SER A 82 11.01 -11.71 7.23
C SER A 82 12.48 -11.87 7.66
N GLY A 83 12.73 -11.84 8.97
CA GLY A 83 14.09 -11.95 9.54
C GLY A 83 14.99 -10.72 9.32
N THR A 84 14.44 -9.59 8.86
CA THR A 84 15.20 -8.34 8.66
C THR A 84 14.68 -7.20 9.54
N LEU A 85 15.47 -6.13 9.65
CA LEU A 85 15.10 -4.87 10.31
C LEU A 85 13.86 -4.20 9.71
N GLU A 86 13.37 -4.64 8.53
CA GLU A 86 12.15 -4.12 7.93
C GLU A 86 10.92 -4.37 8.81
N VAL A 87 10.88 -5.50 9.54
CA VAL A 87 9.77 -5.86 10.44
C VAL A 87 9.66 -4.85 11.58
N GLU A 88 10.77 -4.58 12.27
CA GLU A 88 10.83 -3.59 13.35
C GLU A 88 10.52 -2.18 12.85
N LYS A 89 11.10 -1.82 11.69
CA LYS A 89 10.87 -0.51 11.07
C LYS A 89 9.38 -0.31 10.74
N TYR A 90 8.72 -1.35 10.24
CA TYR A 90 7.29 -1.30 9.92
C TYR A 90 6.43 -1.18 11.18
N ALA A 91 6.77 -1.91 12.25
CA ALA A 91 6.10 -1.77 13.55
C ALA A 91 6.22 -0.32 14.08
N GLN A 92 7.41 0.28 14.01
CA GLN A 92 7.61 1.67 14.42
C GLN A 92 6.86 2.68 13.52
N GLN A 93 6.88 2.47 12.21
CA GLN A 93 6.13 3.29 11.25
C GLN A 93 4.63 3.26 11.58
N THR A 94 4.09 2.08 11.86
CA THR A 94 2.67 1.94 12.22
C THR A 94 2.34 2.59 13.55
N ASN A 95 3.27 2.60 14.52
CA ASN A 95 3.08 3.35 15.77
C ASN A 95 2.93 4.85 15.51
N LYS A 96 3.85 5.39 14.70
CA LYS A 96 3.86 6.81 14.31
C LYS A 96 2.56 7.17 13.60
N ASP A 97 2.04 6.28 12.76
CA ASP A 97 0.79 6.50 12.05
C ASP A 97 -0.41 6.55 13.00
N ARG A 98 -0.53 5.56 13.89
CA ARG A 98 -1.58 5.52 14.91
C ARG A 98 -1.56 6.76 15.80
N LEU A 99 -0.38 7.17 16.27
CA LEU A 99 -0.25 8.38 17.09
C LEU A 99 -0.71 9.62 16.32
N SER A 100 -0.35 9.72 15.04
CA SER A 100 -0.83 10.79 14.17
C SER A 100 -2.36 10.79 14.08
N ASP A 101 -2.97 9.62 13.83
CA ASP A 101 -4.42 9.49 13.75
C ASP A 101 -5.12 9.89 15.04
N LEU A 102 -4.58 9.50 16.20
CA LEU A 102 -5.14 9.86 17.50
C LEU A 102 -5.20 11.38 17.70
N VAL A 103 -4.12 12.10 17.37
CA VAL A 103 -4.05 13.56 17.47
C VAL A 103 -5.10 14.22 16.57
N PHE A 104 -5.22 13.75 15.32
CA PHE A 104 -6.14 14.33 14.33
C PHE A 104 -7.60 13.87 14.48
N SER A 105 -7.88 12.85 15.29
CA SER A 105 -9.22 12.27 15.47
C SER A 105 -10.16 13.04 16.42
N SER A 106 -9.73 14.19 16.95
CA SER A 106 -10.40 14.92 18.05
C SER A 106 -11.67 15.71 17.68
N GLN A 107 -12.20 15.59 16.46
CA GLN A 107 -13.48 16.20 16.06
C GLN A 107 -14.36 15.23 15.27
N ASP A 108 -15.55 14.95 15.81
CA ASP A 108 -16.72 14.36 15.15
C ASP A 108 -16.55 13.08 14.31
N ARG A 109 -16.50 11.92 14.97
CA ARG A 109 -16.95 10.67 14.34
C ARG A 109 -18.23 10.16 14.99
N LYS A 110 -19.39 10.61 14.49
CA LYS A 110 -20.61 9.78 14.52
C LYS A 110 -20.27 8.48 13.77
N ARG A 111 -19.95 7.44 14.55
CA ARG A 111 -19.56 6.10 14.09
C ARG A 111 -20.69 5.49 13.26
N ASN A 112 -20.64 5.67 11.94
CA ASN A 112 -21.17 4.65 11.06
C ASN A 112 -20.22 3.46 11.16
N LYS A 113 -20.55 2.51 12.04
CA LYS A 113 -20.05 1.13 11.93
C LYS A 113 -20.63 0.57 10.61
N SER A 114 -20.09 1.00 9.46
CA SER A 114 -20.26 0.22 8.25
C SER A 114 -19.65 -1.14 8.58
N ARG A 115 -20.52 -2.15 8.66
CA ARG A 115 -20.16 -3.54 8.87
C ARG A 115 -18.89 -3.83 8.06
N ILE A 116 -17.82 -4.22 8.74
CA ILE A 116 -16.70 -4.95 8.13
C ILE A 116 -17.29 -6.30 7.73
N SER A 117 -18.08 -6.32 6.67
CA SER A 117 -18.73 -7.50 6.12
C SER A 117 -18.14 -7.72 4.75
N SER A 118 -17.40 -8.82 4.63
CA SER A 118 -16.55 -9.23 3.51
C SER A 118 -15.22 -8.47 3.43
N VAL A 119 -14.16 -9.15 3.88
CA VAL A 119 -12.81 -8.96 3.33
C VAL A 119 -12.98 -8.87 1.82
N PHE A 120 -12.69 -7.73 1.21
CA PHE A 120 -12.65 -7.63 -0.25
C PHE A 120 -11.54 -8.57 -0.70
N LYS A 121 -11.92 -9.78 -1.08
CA LYS A 121 -11.02 -10.79 -1.64
C LYS A 121 -10.47 -10.25 -2.94
N ASP A 122 -9.20 -9.86 -2.95
CA ASP A 122 -8.52 -9.60 -4.20
C ASP A 122 -8.27 -10.95 -4.89
N LYS A 123 -9.00 -11.21 -5.97
CA LYS A 123 -8.81 -12.41 -6.80
C LYS A 123 -7.37 -12.56 -7.32
N ILE A 124 -6.65 -11.45 -7.50
CA ILE A 124 -5.25 -11.48 -7.94
C ILE A 124 -4.36 -12.03 -6.81
N LEU A 125 -4.53 -11.53 -5.58
CA LEU A 125 -3.79 -12.05 -4.43
C LEU A 125 -4.14 -13.52 -4.17
N GLU A 126 -5.44 -13.89 -4.23
CA GLU A 126 -5.84 -15.30 -4.12
C GLU A 126 -5.16 -16.16 -5.19
N GLY A 127 -5.18 -15.73 -6.45
CA GLY A 127 -4.50 -16.45 -7.54
C GLY A 127 -2.97 -16.51 -7.40
N MET A 128 -2.34 -15.55 -6.72
CA MET A 128 -0.91 -15.60 -6.39
C MET A 128 -0.62 -16.63 -5.29
N LEU A 129 -1.50 -16.76 -4.29
CA LEU A 129 -1.38 -17.70 -3.18
C LEU A 129 -1.79 -19.14 -3.54
N ASP A 130 -2.51 -19.31 -4.64
CA ASP A 130 -2.81 -20.63 -5.20
C ASP A 130 -1.68 -21.09 -6.16
N ASN A 131 -0.77 -20.20 -6.54
CA ASN A 131 0.30 -20.52 -7.48
C ASN A 131 1.45 -21.23 -6.80
N LYS A 132 1.56 -22.55 -7.04
CA LYS A 132 2.60 -23.43 -6.47
C LYS A 132 4.04 -22.89 -6.57
N MET A 133 4.39 -22.08 -7.58
CA MET A 133 5.74 -21.51 -7.71
C MET A 133 5.97 -20.28 -6.83
N LEU A 134 4.90 -19.57 -6.44
CA LEU A 134 4.96 -18.34 -5.65
C LEU A 134 4.58 -18.57 -4.18
N ASN A 135 3.98 -19.71 -3.86
CA ASN A 135 3.54 -20.03 -2.49
C ASN A 135 4.66 -19.96 -1.48
N ASP A 136 5.87 -20.37 -1.85
CA ASP A 136 7.02 -20.38 -0.94
C ASP A 136 7.64 -18.98 -0.73
N ILE A 137 7.23 -17.98 -1.51
CA ILE A 137 7.72 -16.59 -1.39
C ILE A 137 7.06 -15.88 -0.21
N PHE A 138 5.80 -16.20 0.10
CA PHE A 138 5.02 -15.51 1.12
C PHE A 138 4.91 -16.36 2.38
N GLU A 139 5.73 -16.05 3.38
CA GLU A 139 5.66 -16.74 4.68
C GLU A 139 4.33 -16.46 5.40
N ASN A 140 3.90 -15.20 5.44
CA ASN A 140 2.71 -14.75 6.16
C ASN A 140 1.96 -13.66 5.40
N VAL A 141 0.64 -13.78 5.28
CA VAL A 141 -0.23 -12.77 4.63
C VAL A 141 -1.06 -11.98 5.65
N ILE A 142 -0.56 -10.78 5.89
CA ILE A 142 -1.05 -9.62 6.65
C ILE A 142 -2.35 -8.95 6.21
N HIS A 143 -3.57 -9.47 6.46
CA HIS A 143 -4.76 -8.64 6.22
C HIS A 143 -4.99 -7.61 7.35
N GLN A 144 -4.50 -6.39 7.14
CA GLN A 144 -4.79 -5.26 8.03
C GLN A 144 -6.07 -4.54 7.58
N PRO A 145 -7.20 -4.65 8.30
CA PRO A 145 -8.28 -3.70 8.11
C PRO A 145 -7.82 -2.31 8.56
N LYS A 146 -8.30 -1.27 7.86
CA LYS A 146 -8.02 0.16 8.11
C LYS A 146 -8.25 0.64 9.56
N GLU A 147 -8.79 -0.20 10.44
CA GLU A 147 -9.18 0.14 11.81
C GLU A 147 -8.67 -0.83 12.90
N SER A 148 -7.81 -1.81 12.59
CA SER A 148 -7.27 -2.73 13.63
C SER A 148 -5.85 -2.36 14.09
N ASN A 149 -5.57 -2.62 15.36
CA ASN A 149 -4.23 -2.52 15.97
C ASN A 149 -3.23 -3.44 15.22
N ALA A 150 -2.37 -2.88 14.36
CA ALA A 150 -1.32 -3.64 13.69
C ALA A 150 -0.34 -4.32 14.67
N PHE A 151 -0.15 -3.74 15.86
CA PHE A 151 0.76 -4.26 16.91
C PHE A 151 0.41 -5.66 17.40
N SER A 152 -0.88 -6.01 17.51
CA SER A 152 -1.26 -7.34 18.01
C SER A 152 -0.92 -8.43 17.01
N ASN A 153 -0.87 -8.12 15.71
CA ASN A 153 -0.65 -9.13 14.68
C ASN A 153 0.82 -9.52 14.51
N PHE A 154 1.76 -8.60 14.80
CA PHE A 154 3.20 -8.91 14.74
C PHE A 154 3.72 -9.61 16.00
N ASN A 155 3.16 -9.29 17.18
CA ASN A 155 3.58 -9.92 18.44
C ASN A 155 3.12 -11.39 18.59
N TYR A 156 2.31 -11.93 17.67
CA TYR A 156 1.94 -13.35 17.68
C TYR A 156 3.06 -14.28 17.14
N VAL A 157 4.11 -13.73 16.51
CA VAL A 157 5.20 -14.52 15.92
C VAL A 157 6.36 -14.75 16.91
N GLU A 158 6.46 -13.99 18.01
CA GLU A 158 7.56 -14.12 18.99
C GLU A 158 7.40 -15.24 20.04
N HIS A 159 6.38 -16.09 19.95
CA HIS A 159 6.24 -17.25 20.86
C HIS A 159 5.93 -18.56 20.13
N LYS A 160 6.95 -19.12 19.49
CA LYS A 160 7.14 -20.57 19.50
C LYS A 160 8.60 -20.86 19.86
N GLN A 161 8.80 -21.28 21.11
CA GLN A 161 9.98 -22.01 21.56
C GLN A 161 10.07 -23.35 20.83
#